data_AF-A0A8S3FAV3-F1
#
_entry.id   AF-A0A8S3FAV3-F1
#
_cell.length_a   1.000
_cell.length_b   1.000
_cell.length_c   1.000
_cell.angle_alpha   90.00
_cell.angle_beta   90.00
_cell.angle_gamma   90.00
#
_symmetry.space_group_name_H-M   'P 1'
#
loop_
_entity.id
_entity.type
_entity.pdbx_description
1 polymer ?
#
loop_
_entity_poly.entity_id
_entity_poly.type
_entity_poly.pdbx_seq_one_letter_code
_entity_poly.pdbx_strand_id
1 'polypeptide(L)'
;MALSGTDAKVYIRMHEGENITDDILLNNSLTHNNDFESGHIDVFEIDVPQYINSPDRIEIFHSGEKHDGLYLTWIEIMNMKTLERKCFPVNRWLDLNEGDNRTHIMLEKFTVNESCEENEYYEHNSHDQYKTEYTIRTKTSMKQAMNNSDVYANIYLKIYNDKNKHTEDMLLNNTKHQTTPFRTGKIDKFEIGSIRLMDDTIDKIELWHDNTSNFDWLCEW
;
A
#
# COMPACT_ATOMS: atom_id res chain seq x y z
N MET A 1 -13.88 6.58 21.48
CA MET A 1 -12.44 6.33 21.34
C MET A 1 -12.31 4.85 21.12
N ALA A 2 -11.95 4.43 19.91
CA ALA A 2 -11.52 3.05 19.71
C ALA A 2 -10.23 2.86 20.52
N LEU A 3 -10.19 1.82 21.35
CA LEU A 3 -8.96 1.39 22.00
C LEU A 3 -8.13 0.71 20.89
N SER A 4 -6.86 1.07 20.75
CA SER A 4 -5.93 0.52 19.74
C SER A 4 -5.33 -0.83 20.13
N GLY A 5 -6.02 -1.59 20.99
CA GLY A 5 -5.59 -2.89 21.50
C GLY A 5 -6.74 -3.89 21.50
N THR A 6 -6.42 -5.18 21.56
CA THR A 6 -7.39 -6.26 21.40
C THR A 6 -7.16 -7.40 22.38
N ASP A 7 -8.24 -7.93 22.97
CA ASP A 7 -8.22 -9.19 23.73
C ASP A 7 -8.50 -10.41 22.81
N ALA A 8 -8.69 -10.17 21.50
CA ALA A 8 -8.91 -11.23 20.53
C ALA A 8 -7.64 -12.04 20.29
N LYS A 9 -7.81 -13.30 19.87
CA LYS A 9 -6.67 -14.13 19.45
C LYS A 9 -6.11 -13.60 18.14
N VAL A 10 -4.80 -13.32 18.14
CA VAL A 10 -4.04 -12.89 16.96
C VAL A 10 -3.21 -14.05 16.44
N TYR A 11 -3.20 -14.23 15.13
CA TYR A 11 -2.52 -15.32 14.45
C TYR A 11 -1.60 -14.76 13.36
N ILE A 12 -0.54 -15.49 13.09
CA ILE A 12 0.34 -15.26 11.96
C ILE A 12 0.42 -16.52 11.09
N ARG A 13 0.50 -16.33 9.79
CA ARG A 13 0.82 -17.36 8.80
C ARG A 13 2.02 -16.91 7.98
N MET A 14 2.98 -17.80 7.79
CA MET A 14 4.20 -17.50 7.04
C MET A 14 4.22 -18.23 5.70
N HIS A 15 4.66 -17.53 4.67
CA HIS A 15 4.78 -18.06 3.31
C HIS A 15 6.25 -17.98 2.86
N GLU A 16 6.72 -19.02 2.19
CA GLU A 16 8.00 -19.03 1.46
C GLU A 16 7.81 -19.75 0.12
N GLY A 17 7.66 -18.96 -0.96
CA GLY A 17 7.23 -19.49 -2.24
C GLY A 17 5.84 -20.12 -2.14
N GLU A 18 5.73 -21.41 -2.48
CA GLU A 18 4.49 -22.19 -2.38
C GLU A 18 4.29 -22.85 -1.01
N ASN A 19 5.29 -22.80 -0.12
CA ASN A 19 5.17 -23.37 1.22
C ASN A 19 4.46 -22.38 2.14
N ILE A 20 3.54 -22.88 2.94
CA ILE A 20 2.70 -22.10 3.84
C ILE A 20 2.61 -22.84 5.17
N THR A 21 2.72 -22.11 6.29
CA THR A 21 2.47 -22.69 7.61
C THR A 21 0.98 -22.88 7.89
N ASP A 22 0.66 -23.69 8.89
CA ASP A 22 -0.64 -23.58 9.56
C ASP A 22 -0.73 -22.23 10.32
N ASP A 23 -1.90 -21.95 10.90
CA ASP A 23 -2.13 -20.76 11.71
C ASP A 23 -1.37 -20.84 13.03
N ILE A 24 -0.43 -19.91 13.23
CA ILE A 24 0.37 -19.84 14.45
C ILE A 24 -0.28 -18.80 15.36
N LEU A 25 -0.83 -19.24 16.48
CA LEU A 25 -1.37 -18.34 17.51
C LEU A 25 -0.21 -17.60 18.19
N LEU A 26 -0.27 -16.28 18.17
CA LEU A 26 0.64 -15.42 18.94
C LEU A 26 0.05 -15.26 20.33
N ASN A 27 0.61 -15.95 21.31
CA ASN A 27 0.19 -15.87 22.70
C ASN A 27 1.39 -15.92 23.64
N ASN A 28 1.18 -15.51 24.88
CA ASN A 28 2.22 -15.51 25.92
C ASN A 28 3.43 -14.66 25.51
N SER A 29 3.17 -13.37 25.23
CA SER A 29 4.23 -12.39 24.98
C SER A 29 5.31 -12.46 26.06
N LEU A 30 6.57 -12.42 25.62
CA LEU A 30 7.74 -12.43 26.48
C LEU A 30 7.97 -11.06 27.15
N THR A 31 7.34 -10.01 26.64
CA THR A 31 7.50 -8.62 27.13
C THR A 31 6.34 -8.16 28.00
N HIS A 32 5.11 -8.63 27.75
CA HIS A 32 3.91 -8.22 28.49
C HIS A 32 3.00 -9.40 28.84
N ASN A 33 2.32 -9.30 29.99
CA ASN A 33 1.33 -10.30 30.41
C ASN A 33 -0.01 -10.14 29.69
N ASN A 34 -0.33 -8.92 29.22
CA ASN A 34 -1.45 -8.66 28.32
C ASN A 34 -0.87 -8.20 27.00
N ASP A 35 -0.95 -9.08 26.01
CA ASP A 35 -0.47 -8.91 24.65
C ASP A 35 -1.44 -8.08 23.81
N PHE A 36 -0.92 -7.46 22.75
CA PHE A 36 -1.67 -6.66 21.77
C PHE A 36 -2.39 -5.44 22.35
N GLU A 37 -1.78 -4.81 23.35
CA GLU A 37 -2.26 -3.58 23.95
C GLU A 37 -1.70 -2.33 23.28
N SER A 38 -2.47 -1.25 23.31
CA SER A 38 -2.10 0.00 22.64
C SER A 38 -0.74 0.52 23.11
N GLY A 39 0.19 0.68 22.16
CA GLY A 39 1.52 1.24 22.40
C GLY A 39 2.53 0.26 22.97
N HIS A 40 2.18 -1.03 23.08
CA HIS A 40 3.11 -2.08 23.45
C HIS A 40 3.83 -2.67 22.22
N ILE A 41 5.06 -3.15 22.46
CA ILE A 41 5.79 -4.02 21.56
C ILE A 41 5.81 -5.41 22.18
N ASP A 42 5.10 -6.35 21.56
CA ASP A 42 5.01 -7.72 22.03
C ASP A 42 5.96 -8.64 21.27
N VAL A 43 6.73 -9.43 22.02
CA VAL A 43 7.72 -10.34 21.47
C VAL A 43 7.28 -11.78 21.74
N PHE A 44 7.25 -12.59 20.69
CA PHE A 44 6.83 -13.99 20.77
C PHE A 44 7.95 -14.89 20.23
N GLU A 45 8.21 -15.99 20.93
CA GLU A 45 8.94 -17.13 20.36
C GLU A 45 7.91 -18.14 19.83
N ILE A 46 8.05 -18.49 18.55
CA ILE A 46 7.14 -19.42 17.87
C ILE A 46 7.93 -20.54 17.19
N ASP A 47 7.37 -21.74 17.24
CA ASP A 47 7.90 -22.88 16.50
C ASP A 47 7.40 -22.85 15.07
N VAL A 48 8.33 -22.79 14.12
CA VAL A 48 8.04 -22.75 12.69
C VAL A 48 8.58 -24.02 12.01
N PRO A 49 7.84 -24.63 11.07
CA PRO A 49 8.31 -25.79 10.31
C PRO A 49 9.63 -25.53 9.57
N GLN A 50 10.48 -26.56 9.46
CA GLN A 50 11.82 -26.42 8.86
C GLN A 50 11.83 -26.00 7.38
N TYR A 51 10.71 -26.14 6.68
CA TYR A 51 10.55 -25.71 5.29
C TYR A 51 10.33 -24.19 5.14
N ILE A 52 10.16 -23.47 6.26
CA ILE A 52 10.19 -22.01 6.30
C ILE A 52 11.51 -21.59 6.97
N ASN A 53 12.35 -20.94 6.19
CA ASN A 53 13.64 -20.41 6.61
C ASN A 53 13.75 -18.90 6.40
N SER A 54 13.18 -18.35 5.33
CA SER A 54 13.23 -16.93 5.00
C SER A 54 11.90 -16.50 4.36
N PRO A 55 10.82 -16.33 5.14
CA PRO A 55 9.48 -16.10 4.60
C PRO A 55 9.44 -14.85 3.73
N ASP A 56 8.84 -14.96 2.54
CA ASP A 56 8.72 -13.87 1.55
C ASP A 56 7.41 -13.09 1.70
N ARG A 57 6.42 -13.69 2.36
CA ARG A 57 5.16 -13.04 2.72
C ARG A 57 4.69 -13.52 4.09
N ILE A 58 3.98 -12.65 4.78
CA ILE A 58 3.29 -13.01 6.02
C ILE A 58 1.85 -12.53 5.99
N GLU A 59 0.97 -13.29 6.62
CA GLU A 59 -0.40 -12.90 6.86
C GLU A 59 -0.60 -12.77 8.37
N ILE A 60 -1.08 -11.62 8.83
CA ILE A 60 -1.48 -11.42 10.23
C ILE A 60 -2.98 -11.15 10.29
N PHE A 61 -3.65 -11.75 11.27
CA PHE A 61 -5.09 -11.63 11.43
C PHE A 61 -5.53 -11.90 12.86
N HIS A 62 -6.73 -11.44 13.22
CA HIS A 62 -7.32 -11.72 14.53
C HIS A 62 -8.73 -12.29 14.41
N SER A 63 -9.16 -13.05 15.43
CA SER A 63 -10.49 -13.66 15.49
C SER A 63 -11.55 -12.78 16.17
N GLY A 64 -11.25 -11.50 16.39
CA GLY A 64 -12.11 -10.57 17.12
C GLY A 64 -13.35 -10.17 16.31
N GLU A 65 -14.35 -9.67 17.01
CA GLU A 65 -15.57 -9.13 16.39
C GLU A 65 -15.52 -7.59 16.36
N LYS A 66 -16.69 -6.94 16.42
CA LYS A 66 -16.76 -5.48 16.44
C LYS A 66 -16.17 -4.96 17.76
N HIS A 67 -15.28 -3.97 17.65
CA HIS A 67 -14.59 -3.29 18.75
C HIS A 67 -13.31 -3.98 19.28
N ASP A 68 -12.83 -5.01 18.59
CA ASP A 68 -11.56 -5.70 18.87
C ASP A 68 -10.42 -5.22 17.96
N GLY A 69 -10.43 -3.93 17.61
CA GLY A 69 -9.56 -3.34 16.61
C GLY A 69 -8.10 -3.30 17.03
N LEU A 70 -7.23 -3.80 16.15
CA LEU A 70 -5.80 -3.81 16.36
C LEU A 70 -5.12 -2.88 15.36
N TYR A 71 -4.45 -1.84 15.84
CA TYR A 71 -3.57 -1.04 14.98
C TYR A 71 -2.16 -1.58 15.06
N LEU A 72 -1.59 -1.95 13.90
CA LEU A 72 -0.20 -2.41 13.81
C LEU A 72 0.63 -1.43 13.00
N THR A 73 1.77 -1.01 13.55
CA THR A 73 2.76 -0.20 12.84
C THR A 73 3.66 -1.08 11.98
N TRP A 74 4.23 -2.14 12.56
CA TRP A 74 5.19 -3.03 11.90
C TRP A 74 5.19 -4.42 12.53
N ILE A 75 5.81 -5.38 11.84
CA ILE A 75 6.10 -6.73 12.34
C ILE A 75 7.56 -7.04 12.01
N GLU A 76 8.35 -7.41 13.01
CA GLU A 76 9.73 -7.87 12.82
C GLU A 76 9.80 -9.39 12.99
N ILE A 77 10.40 -10.09 12.03
CA ILE A 77 10.65 -11.53 12.10
C ILE A 77 12.15 -11.76 12.13
N MET A 78 12.61 -12.48 13.15
CA MET A 78 14.00 -12.90 13.28
C MET A 78 14.11 -14.42 13.24
N ASN A 79 14.83 -14.95 12.26
CA ASN A 79 15.18 -16.37 12.26
C ASN A 79 16.33 -16.61 13.25
N MET A 80 16.06 -17.30 14.35
CA MET A 80 17.05 -17.54 15.41
C MET A 80 18.26 -18.39 14.99
N LYS A 81 18.17 -19.14 13.89
CA LYS A 81 19.28 -19.95 13.36
C LYS A 81 20.20 -19.16 12.44
N THR A 82 19.63 -18.35 11.55
CA THR A 82 20.38 -17.58 10.55
C THR A 82 20.69 -16.16 11.02
N LEU A 83 19.99 -15.69 12.05
CA LEU A 83 19.96 -14.30 12.53
C LEU A 83 19.48 -13.30 11.48
N GLU A 84 18.85 -13.77 10.40
CA GLU A 84 18.21 -12.91 9.42
C GLU A 84 17.00 -12.23 10.05
N ARG A 85 16.94 -10.90 9.90
CA ARG A 85 15.81 -10.08 10.31
C ARG A 85 15.06 -9.57 9.09
N LYS A 86 13.73 -9.60 9.16
CA LYS A 86 12.85 -8.98 8.17
C LYS A 86 11.88 -8.06 8.86
N CYS A 87 11.84 -6.81 8.42
CA CYS A 87 10.90 -5.83 8.91
C CYS A 87 9.76 -5.63 7.91
N PHE A 88 8.53 -5.98 8.32
CA PHE A 88 7.31 -5.80 7.54
C PHE A 88 6.54 -4.59 8.08
N PRO A 89 6.56 -3.45 7.40
CA PRO A 89 5.73 -2.32 7.76
C PRO A 89 4.25 -2.59 7.48
N VAL A 90 3.37 -2.11 8.36
CA VAL A 90 1.92 -2.37 8.32
C VAL A 90 1.11 -1.06 8.30
N ASN A 91 1.31 -0.20 9.30
CA ASN A 91 0.64 1.08 9.50
C ASN A 91 -0.89 1.05 9.25
N ARG A 92 -1.58 0.00 9.71
CA ARG A 92 -2.99 -0.26 9.37
C ARG A 92 -3.80 -0.75 10.58
N TRP A 93 -5.08 -0.38 10.59
CA TRP A 93 -6.10 -0.98 11.45
C TRP A 93 -6.55 -2.32 10.89
N LEU A 94 -6.52 -3.35 11.75
CA LEU A 94 -7.24 -4.60 11.57
C LEU A 94 -8.51 -4.53 12.43
N ASP A 95 -9.60 -4.09 11.83
CA ASP A 95 -10.93 -3.97 12.46
C ASP A 95 -12.00 -3.99 11.36
N LEU A 96 -13.21 -4.45 11.68
CA LEU A 96 -14.35 -4.46 10.75
C LEU A 96 -15.02 -3.09 10.54
N ASN A 97 -14.72 -2.10 11.37
CA ASN A 97 -15.32 -0.76 11.37
C ASN A 97 -14.30 0.38 11.26
N GLU A 98 -13.00 0.08 11.31
CA GLU A 98 -11.92 1.06 11.16
C GLU A 98 -11.05 0.74 9.94
N GLY A 99 -10.35 1.77 9.45
CA GLY A 99 -9.36 1.66 8.37
C GLY A 99 -9.93 1.18 7.04
N ASP A 100 -9.86 -0.14 6.83
CA ASP A 100 -10.12 -0.80 5.57
C ASP A 100 -11.19 -1.91 5.70
N ASN A 101 -11.80 -2.02 6.89
CA ASN A 101 -12.84 -2.96 7.32
C ASN A 101 -12.43 -4.44 7.21
N ARG A 102 -11.14 -4.75 7.36
CA ARG A 102 -10.61 -6.12 7.37
C ARG A 102 -9.93 -6.42 8.69
N THR A 103 -10.00 -7.68 9.12
CA THR A 103 -9.33 -8.20 10.32
C THR A 103 -8.05 -8.98 9.99
N HIS A 104 -7.61 -8.92 8.73
CA HIS A 104 -6.43 -9.60 8.22
C HIS A 104 -5.71 -8.75 7.16
N ILE A 105 -4.40 -8.94 7.04
CA ILE A 105 -3.58 -8.34 5.99
C ILE A 105 -2.45 -9.29 5.57
N MET A 106 -2.19 -9.35 4.26
CA MET A 106 -1.01 -10.02 3.69
C MET A 106 0.08 -8.98 3.38
N LEU A 107 1.29 -9.24 3.84
CA LEU A 107 2.45 -8.35 3.75
C LEU A 107 3.52 -9.03 2.91
N GLU A 108 3.90 -8.39 1.82
CA GLU A 108 4.89 -8.92 0.86
C GLU A 108 6.11 -7.99 0.71
N LYS A 109 6.06 -6.81 1.33
CA LYS A 109 7.14 -5.82 1.31
C LYS A 109 7.83 -5.80 2.66
N PHE A 110 9.15 -5.91 2.64
CA PHE A 110 9.98 -5.89 3.84
C PHE A 110 11.38 -5.39 3.54
N THR A 111 12.08 -4.93 4.58
CA THR A 111 13.53 -4.72 4.55
C THR A 111 14.24 -5.90 5.21
N VAL A 112 15.53 -6.12 4.89
CA VAL A 112 16.31 -7.26 5.37
C VAL A 112 17.50 -6.77 6.19
N ASN A 113 17.69 -7.36 7.37
CA ASN A 113 18.75 -7.05 8.34
C ASN A 113 18.74 -5.59 8.83
N GLU A 114 17.55 -4.98 8.85
CA GLU A 114 17.27 -3.67 9.44
C GLU A 114 16.20 -3.84 10.51
N SER A 115 16.28 -3.04 11.59
CA SER A 115 15.29 -3.09 12.66
C SER A 115 14.05 -2.26 12.32
N CYS A 116 12.86 -2.76 12.67
CA CYS A 116 11.64 -1.99 12.51
C CYS A 116 11.57 -0.75 13.40
N GLU A 117 12.07 -0.82 14.64
CA GLU A 117 12.01 0.31 15.57
C GLU A 117 12.88 1.49 15.10
N GLU A 118 14.07 1.21 14.57
CA GLU A 118 14.93 2.24 13.99
C GLU A 118 14.26 2.87 12.76
N ASN A 119 13.62 2.05 11.92
CA ASN A 119 12.88 2.52 10.75
C ASN A 119 11.64 3.35 11.13
N GLU A 120 10.89 2.99 12.16
CA GLU A 120 9.74 3.78 12.65
C GLU A 120 10.15 5.19 13.09
N TYR A 121 11.30 5.31 13.78
CA TYR A 121 11.85 6.61 14.19
C TYR A 121 12.20 7.49 12.99
N TYR A 122 12.74 6.90 11.91
CA TYR A 122 12.98 7.63 10.67
C TYR A 122 11.68 7.92 9.92
N GLU A 123 10.76 6.96 9.80
CA GLU A 123 9.47 7.10 9.10
C GLU A 123 8.57 8.20 9.69
N HIS A 124 8.48 8.31 11.03
CA HIS A 124 7.75 9.40 11.66
C HIS A 124 8.34 10.78 11.32
N ASN A 125 9.63 10.84 11.02
CA ASN A 125 10.34 12.06 10.59
C ASN A 125 10.47 12.18 9.05
N SER A 126 10.27 11.11 8.28
CA SER A 126 10.35 11.05 6.82
C SER A 126 9.07 10.46 6.22
N HIS A 127 8.10 11.35 6.00
CA HIS A 127 6.78 11.15 5.39
C HIS A 127 6.75 10.57 3.93
N ASP A 128 7.80 9.89 3.48
CA ASP A 128 8.11 9.65 2.07
C ASP A 128 8.32 8.16 1.66
N GLN A 129 8.29 7.19 2.58
CA GLN A 129 8.81 5.84 2.28
C GLN A 129 7.82 4.84 1.63
N TYR A 130 6.49 5.02 1.74
CA TYR A 130 5.49 4.25 0.97
C TYR A 130 5.03 4.97 -0.30
N LYS A 131 6.00 5.43 -1.07
CA LYS A 131 5.79 6.09 -2.36
C LYS A 131 5.67 5.03 -3.45
N THR A 132 4.45 4.56 -3.74
CA THR A 132 4.23 3.85 -5.00
C THR A 132 4.29 4.85 -6.14
N GLU A 133 5.24 4.65 -7.06
CA GLU A 133 5.36 5.44 -8.28
C GLU A 133 4.63 4.76 -9.43
N TYR A 134 3.74 5.51 -10.09
CA TYR A 134 3.02 5.01 -11.25
C TYR A 134 3.54 5.67 -12.52
N THR A 135 3.70 4.85 -13.55
CA THR A 135 3.88 5.32 -14.92
C THR A 135 2.52 5.29 -15.62
N ILE A 136 2.03 6.44 -16.04
CA ILE A 136 0.81 6.58 -16.84
C ILE A 136 1.21 6.78 -18.30
N ARG A 137 0.55 6.07 -19.21
CA ARG A 137 0.72 6.25 -20.65
C ARG A 137 -0.63 6.58 -21.26
N THR A 138 -0.66 7.59 -22.11
CA THR A 138 -1.87 7.98 -22.84
C THR A 138 -1.58 8.06 -24.32
N LYS A 139 -2.50 7.58 -25.16
CA LYS A 139 -2.44 7.70 -26.62
C LYS A 139 -3.55 8.62 -27.11
N THR A 140 -3.16 9.77 -27.65
CA THR A 140 -4.11 10.69 -28.30
C THR A 140 -4.38 10.23 -29.73
N SER A 141 -5.64 10.19 -30.14
CA SER A 141 -6.03 9.66 -31.44
C SER A 141 -5.44 10.45 -32.62
N MET A 142 -5.26 9.77 -33.75
CA MET A 142 -4.97 10.42 -35.05
C MET A 142 -6.25 10.82 -35.81
N LYS A 143 -7.42 10.45 -35.29
CA LYS A 143 -8.70 10.78 -35.92
C LYS A 143 -8.90 12.29 -35.82
N GLN A 144 -8.78 12.99 -36.95
CA GLN A 144 -8.99 14.43 -37.01
C GLN A 144 -10.39 14.77 -36.49
N ALA A 145 -10.47 15.39 -35.31
CA ALA A 145 -11.55 16.32 -35.07
C ALA A 145 -11.45 17.39 -36.17
N MET A 146 -12.58 17.82 -36.73
CA MET A 146 -12.65 18.62 -37.97
C MET A 146 -11.85 19.94 -37.94
N ASN A 147 -11.28 20.33 -36.80
CA ASN A 147 -10.29 21.41 -36.64
C ASN A 147 -9.25 20.95 -35.60
N ASN A 148 -7.94 21.02 -35.93
CA ASN A 148 -6.78 20.81 -35.04
C ASN A 148 -7.08 20.22 -33.64
N SER A 149 -6.92 18.90 -33.46
CA SER A 149 -7.15 18.17 -32.20
C SER A 149 -6.03 18.32 -31.15
N ASP A 150 -5.25 19.39 -31.25
CA ASP A 150 -4.21 19.66 -30.25
C ASP A 150 -4.86 20.34 -29.05
N VAL A 151 -4.86 19.62 -27.93
CA VAL A 151 -5.52 20.03 -26.70
C VAL A 151 -4.57 20.94 -25.92
N TYR A 152 -4.99 22.18 -25.70
CA TYR A 152 -4.30 23.13 -24.82
C TYR A 152 -4.89 23.11 -23.40
N ALA A 153 -5.86 22.24 -23.14
CA ALA A 153 -6.47 22.06 -21.83
C ALA A 153 -5.59 21.23 -20.91
N ASN A 154 -5.69 21.50 -19.61
CA ASN A 154 -5.05 20.66 -18.62
C ASN A 154 -5.85 19.37 -18.47
N ILE A 155 -5.15 18.24 -18.57
CA ILE A 155 -5.71 16.91 -18.31
C ILE A 155 -5.36 16.50 -16.88
N TYR A 156 -6.36 16.03 -16.15
CA TYR A 156 -6.22 15.56 -14.78
C TYR A 156 -6.52 14.06 -14.71
N LEU A 157 -5.83 13.39 -13.81
CA LEU A 157 -6.05 12.00 -13.45
C LEU A 157 -6.54 11.93 -12.01
N LYS A 158 -7.56 11.11 -11.79
CA LYS A 158 -7.99 10.65 -10.47
C LYS A 158 -7.99 9.13 -10.46
N ILE A 159 -7.35 8.54 -9.46
CA ILE A 159 -7.26 7.08 -9.31
C ILE A 159 -8.13 6.66 -8.13
N TYR A 160 -8.87 5.57 -8.30
CA TYR A 160 -9.79 4.99 -7.33
C TYR A 160 -9.35 3.57 -6.97
N ASN A 161 -9.50 3.20 -5.70
CA ASN A 161 -9.39 1.82 -5.26
C ASN A 161 -10.76 1.14 -5.14
N ASP A 162 -10.75 -0.15 -4.83
CA ASP A 162 -11.92 -1.02 -4.59
C ASP A 162 -12.88 -0.50 -3.50
N LYS A 163 -12.40 0.40 -2.64
CA LYS A 163 -13.14 1.00 -1.52
C LYS A 163 -13.64 2.42 -1.81
N ASN A 164 -13.61 2.87 -3.08
CA ASN A 164 -13.95 4.23 -3.50
C ASN A 164 -13.10 5.34 -2.85
N LYS A 165 -11.98 5.01 -2.20
CA LYS A 165 -10.97 6.00 -1.83
C LYS A 165 -10.28 6.46 -3.12
N HIS A 166 -10.00 7.75 -3.20
CA HIS A 166 -9.47 8.34 -4.41
C HIS A 166 -8.39 9.37 -4.14
N THR A 167 -7.52 9.57 -5.11
CA THR A 167 -6.54 10.66 -5.08
C THR A 167 -7.21 12.02 -5.25
N GLU A 168 -6.50 13.07 -4.87
CA GLU A 168 -6.77 14.41 -5.41
C GLU A 168 -6.61 14.42 -6.93
N ASP A 169 -7.10 15.48 -7.59
CA ASP A 169 -6.93 15.66 -9.03
C ASP A 169 -5.46 15.92 -9.38
N MET A 170 -4.84 14.97 -10.09
CA MET A 170 -3.43 15.03 -10.45
C MET A 170 -3.26 15.55 -11.87
N LEU A 171 -2.64 16.72 -12.01
CA LEU A 171 -2.33 17.29 -13.32
C LEU A 171 -1.32 16.42 -14.07
N LEU A 172 -1.70 15.92 -15.26
CA LEU A 172 -0.81 15.19 -16.15
C LEU A 172 0.01 16.16 -16.99
N ASN A 173 1.20 16.52 -16.50
CA ASN A 173 2.15 17.35 -17.22
C ASN A 173 3.46 16.60 -17.50
N ASN A 174 4.03 16.83 -18.67
CA ASN A 174 5.33 16.26 -19.03
C ASN A 174 6.45 17.28 -18.77
N THR A 175 6.67 17.59 -17.49
CA THR A 175 7.68 18.57 -17.07
C THR A 175 9.10 18.12 -17.38
N LYS A 176 9.36 16.81 -17.41
CA LYS A 176 10.69 16.23 -17.65
C LYS A 176 11.15 16.33 -19.10
N HIS A 177 10.24 16.24 -20.07
CA HIS A 177 10.60 16.24 -21.50
C HIS A 177 10.36 17.58 -22.22
N GLN A 178 9.85 18.61 -21.54
CA GLN A 178 9.57 19.97 -22.08
C GLN A 178 8.74 20.00 -23.37
N THR A 179 8.05 18.91 -23.71
CA THR A 179 7.13 18.84 -24.85
C THR A 179 5.71 19.11 -24.38
N THR A 180 4.91 19.77 -25.22
CA THR A 180 3.46 19.86 -24.99
C THR A 180 2.83 18.47 -25.14
N PRO A 181 2.24 17.90 -24.07
CA PRO A 181 1.63 16.58 -24.12
C PRO A 181 0.29 16.60 -24.88
N PHE A 182 -0.29 15.42 -25.13
CA PHE A 182 -1.61 15.22 -25.72
C PHE A 182 -1.74 15.73 -27.16
N ARG A 183 -0.63 15.68 -27.91
CA ARG A 183 -0.63 15.99 -29.34
C ARG A 183 -1.21 14.85 -30.15
N THR A 184 -1.89 15.21 -31.22
CA THR A 184 -2.53 14.27 -32.15
C THR A 184 -1.58 13.13 -32.56
N GLY A 185 -2.01 11.89 -32.33
CA GLY A 185 -1.23 10.69 -32.67
C GLY A 185 -0.01 10.41 -31.79
N LYS A 186 0.21 11.14 -30.69
CA LYS A 186 1.33 10.92 -29.77
C LYS A 186 0.95 10.01 -28.61
N ILE A 187 1.96 9.28 -28.14
CA ILE A 187 1.94 8.55 -26.88
C ILE A 187 2.75 9.37 -25.89
N ASP A 188 2.11 9.81 -24.82
CA ASP A 188 2.75 10.52 -23.73
C ASP A 188 2.94 9.57 -22.55
N LYS A 189 4.03 9.78 -21.78
CA LYS A 189 4.35 9.05 -20.56
C LYS A 189 4.47 10.06 -19.42
N PHE A 190 3.76 9.82 -18.32
CA PHE A 190 3.78 10.64 -17.12
C PHE A 190 4.23 9.79 -15.94
N GLU A 191 5.08 10.34 -15.10
CA GLU A 191 5.52 9.72 -13.86
C GLU A 191 4.84 10.44 -12.71
N ILE A 192 3.95 9.73 -12.03
CA ILE A 192 3.19 10.26 -10.91
C ILE A 192 3.78 9.67 -9.63
N GLY A 193 4.37 10.54 -8.82
CA GLY A 193 4.97 10.16 -7.56
C GLY A 193 4.00 10.26 -6.38
N SER A 194 4.16 9.37 -5.40
CA SER A 194 3.61 9.45 -4.04
C SER A 194 2.10 9.51 -3.99
N ILE A 195 1.48 8.42 -4.47
CA ILE A 195 0.07 8.20 -4.17
C ILE A 195 -0.01 7.54 -2.80
N ARG A 196 -0.01 8.35 -1.74
CA ARG A 196 -0.09 7.93 -0.32
C ARG A 196 -1.34 7.09 0.01
N LEU A 197 -2.36 7.15 -0.83
CA LEU A 197 -3.68 6.55 -0.55
C LEU A 197 -3.81 5.11 -1.07
N MET A 198 -2.76 4.54 -1.65
CA MET A 198 -2.83 3.28 -2.39
C MET A 198 -1.85 2.25 -1.86
N ASP A 199 -2.08 1.85 -0.61
CA ASP A 199 -1.54 0.60 -0.05
C ASP A 199 -2.35 -0.63 -0.53
N ASP A 200 -3.30 -0.44 -1.45
CA ASP A 200 -4.24 -1.44 -1.99
C ASP A 200 -4.30 -1.34 -3.55
N THR A 201 -5.06 -2.24 -4.19
CA THR A 201 -5.19 -2.37 -5.66
C THR A 201 -5.89 -1.17 -6.33
N ILE A 202 -5.46 -0.81 -7.55
CA ILE A 202 -6.19 0.14 -8.42
C ILE A 202 -7.38 -0.58 -9.04
N ASP A 203 -8.58 -0.05 -8.84
CA ASP A 203 -9.82 -0.58 -9.42
C ASP A 203 -10.25 0.23 -10.66
N LYS A 204 -10.16 1.57 -10.56
CA LYS A 204 -10.63 2.48 -11.62
C LYS A 204 -9.74 3.72 -11.73
N ILE A 205 -9.63 4.24 -12.94
CA ILE A 205 -9.08 5.57 -13.21
C ILE A 205 -10.12 6.46 -13.88
N GLU A 206 -10.02 7.75 -13.64
CA GLU A 206 -10.80 8.80 -14.29
C GLU A 206 -9.87 9.85 -14.87
N LEU A 207 -10.05 10.14 -16.16
CA LEU A 207 -9.36 11.20 -16.87
C LEU A 207 -10.37 12.28 -17.25
N TRP A 208 -10.04 13.54 -16.96
CA TRP A 208 -10.91 14.67 -17.27
C TRP A 208 -10.10 15.93 -17.62
N HIS A 209 -10.74 16.92 -18.25
CA HIS A 209 -10.08 18.17 -18.67
C HIS A 209 -10.82 19.42 -18.16
N ASP A 210 -10.08 20.51 -17.98
CA ASP A 210 -10.61 21.78 -17.42
C ASP A 210 -11.44 22.64 -18.39
N ASN A 211 -11.72 22.15 -19.61
CA ASN A 211 -12.50 22.85 -20.64
C ASN A 211 -11.91 24.20 -21.08
N THR A 212 -10.61 24.45 -20.86
CA THR A 212 -9.96 25.70 -21.28
C THR A 212 -9.63 25.75 -22.78
N SER A 213 -9.75 24.62 -23.48
CA SER A 213 -9.54 24.48 -24.92
C SER A 213 -10.88 24.41 -25.67
N ASN A 214 -10.95 25.06 -26.84
CA ASN A 214 -12.09 24.96 -27.77
C ASN A 214 -12.07 23.69 -28.63
N PHE A 215 -11.18 22.74 -28.34
CA PHE A 215 -10.99 21.51 -29.10
C PHE A 215 -11.26 20.29 -28.23
N ASP A 216 -12.00 19.33 -28.78
CA ASP A 216 -12.27 18.04 -28.14
C ASP A 216 -10.98 17.21 -28.04
N TRP A 217 -10.83 16.47 -26.94
CA TRP A 217 -9.79 15.47 -26.77
C TRP A 217 -10.34 14.07 -26.99
N LEU A 218 -9.74 13.31 -27.92
CA LEU A 218 -10.02 11.90 -28.10
C LEU A 218 -8.85 11.04 -27.62
N CYS A 219 -8.96 10.54 -26.40
CA CYS A 219 -8.05 9.55 -25.84
C CYS A 219 -8.42 8.14 -26.34
N GLU A 220 -7.44 7.38 -26.86
CA GLU A 220 -7.65 5.99 -27.29
C GLU A 220 -7.47 4.99 -26.15
N TRP A 221 -6.43 5.17 -25.33
CA TRP A 221 -6.12 4.40 -24.11
C TRP A 221 -4.98 5.06 -23.33
#